data_AF-A0A2N7RK36-F1
#
_entry.id   AF-A0A2N7RK36-F1
#
_cell.length_a   1.000
_cell.length_b   1.000
_cell.length_c   1.000
_cell.angle_alpha   90.00
_cell.angle_beta   90.00
_cell.angle_gamma   90.00
#
_symmetry.space_group_name_H-M   'P 1'
#
loop_
_entity.id
_entity.type
_entity.pdbx_description
1 polymer ?
#
loop_
_entity_poly.entity_id
_entity_poly.type
_entity_poly.pdbx_seq_one_letter_code
_entity_poly.pdbx_strand_id
1 'polypeptide(L)'
;MPIDRKDWAQRFPEFLVEAETLLAKSEECLSHLQLISNDKDAIDCMLNTLLKLAGRAQALALEAVSGFSLHIHSLLNHAPDHIDLHAQALDALKDCFTLMAWQIELVDQNTGQLSLDDSEQTSLIEAFAFQVGQSQFQPPLSTRSLSLTPYSERQA
;
A
#
# COMPACT_ATOMS: atom_id res chain seq x y z
N MET A 1 19.47 0.47 -4.46
CA MET A 1 20.65 1.30 -4.13
C MET A 1 20.17 2.43 -3.23
N PRO A 2 20.92 2.85 -2.21
CA PRO A 2 20.54 3.99 -1.38
C PRO A 2 20.42 5.25 -2.25
N ILE A 3 19.36 6.02 -2.06
CA ILE A 3 19.09 7.27 -2.77
C ILE A 3 20.10 8.32 -2.28
N ASP A 4 20.71 9.08 -3.20
CA ASP A 4 21.62 10.17 -2.81
C ASP A 4 20.86 11.23 -1.99
N ARG A 5 21.52 11.80 -0.98
CA ARG A 5 20.89 12.78 -0.08
C ARG A 5 20.36 14.02 -0.82
N LYS A 6 21.03 14.46 -1.89
CA LYS A 6 20.57 15.59 -2.70
C LYS A 6 19.34 15.21 -3.52
N ASP A 7 19.33 14.02 -4.11
CA ASP A 7 18.19 13.51 -4.85
C ASP A 7 16.98 13.30 -3.92
N TRP A 8 17.22 12.84 -2.69
CA TRP A 8 16.19 12.69 -1.66
C TRP A 8 15.55 14.03 -1.29
N ALA A 9 16.36 15.04 -0.96
CA ALA A 9 15.89 16.36 -0.54
C ALA A 9 15.03 17.06 -1.62
N GLN A 10 15.24 16.73 -2.89
CA GLN A 10 14.41 17.22 -3.99
C GLN A 10 13.15 16.35 -4.19
N ARG A 11 13.32 15.03 -4.24
CA ARG A 11 12.24 14.11 -4.66
C ARG A 11 11.22 13.83 -3.57
N PHE A 12 11.60 13.92 -2.30
CA PHE A 12 10.69 13.62 -1.19
C PHE A 12 9.57 14.66 -1.03
N PRO A 13 9.83 15.98 -1.06
CA PRO A 13 8.74 16.98 -1.07
C PRO A 13 7.81 16.84 -2.28
N GLU A 14 8.35 16.58 -3.47
CA GLU A 14 7.56 16.32 -4.68
C GLU A 14 6.67 15.08 -4.51
N PHE A 15 7.22 14.02 -3.91
CA PHE A 15 6.46 12.82 -3.57
C PHE A 15 5.33 13.10 -2.60
N LEU A 16 5.55 13.88 -1.53
CA LEU A 16 4.49 14.16 -0.55
C LEU A 16 3.26 14.80 -1.21
N VAL A 17 3.48 15.84 -2.02
CA VAL A 17 2.38 16.51 -2.75
C VAL A 17 1.66 15.54 -3.68
N GLU A 18 2.42 14.71 -4.41
CA GLU A 18 1.81 13.72 -5.31
C GLU A 18 1.07 12.62 -4.54
N ALA A 19 1.61 12.16 -3.42
CA ALA A 19 1.02 11.11 -2.59
C ALA A 19 -0.28 11.59 -1.94
N GLU A 20 -0.31 12.81 -1.40
CA GLU A 20 -1.52 13.44 -0.88
C GLU A 20 -2.59 13.60 -1.98
N THR A 21 -2.18 14.02 -3.18
CA THR A 21 -3.10 14.15 -4.33
C THR A 21 -3.69 12.79 -4.73
N LEU A 22 -2.87 11.74 -4.77
CA LEU A 22 -3.31 10.39 -5.09
C LEU A 22 -4.21 9.83 -3.98
N LEU A 23 -3.91 10.09 -2.71
CA LEU A 23 -4.74 9.64 -1.59
C LEU A 23 -6.11 10.33 -1.59
N ALA A 24 -6.15 11.66 -1.76
CA ALA A 24 -7.40 12.40 -1.90
C ALA A 24 -8.26 11.87 -3.05
N LYS A 25 -7.65 11.55 -4.20
CA LYS A 25 -8.35 10.91 -5.32
C LYS A 25 -8.91 9.52 -4.98
N SER A 26 -8.19 8.75 -4.15
CA SER A 26 -8.66 7.44 -3.69
C SER A 26 -9.87 7.58 -2.76
N GLU A 27 -9.87 8.60 -1.89
CA GLU A 27 -11.00 8.94 -1.02
C GLU A 27 -12.21 9.47 -1.79
N GLU A 28 -12.00 10.24 -2.86
CA GLU A 28 -13.06 10.63 -3.80
C GLU A 28 -13.69 9.39 -4.43
N CYS A 29 -12.88 8.49 -5.01
CA CYS A 29 -13.38 7.26 -5.63
C CYS A 29 -14.08 6.35 -4.61
N LEU A 30 -13.64 6.31 -3.35
CA LEU A 30 -14.36 5.66 -2.24
C LEU A 30 -15.74 6.31 -1.97
N SER A 31 -15.79 7.65 -1.91
CA SER A 31 -17.04 8.40 -1.69
C SER A 31 -18.06 8.15 -2.79
N HIS A 32 -17.59 8.02 -4.04
CA HIS A 32 -18.43 7.61 -5.16
C HIS A 32 -19.03 6.21 -4.95
N LEU A 33 -18.22 5.25 -4.49
CA LEU A 33 -18.66 3.87 -4.26
C LEU A 33 -19.66 3.73 -3.10
N GLN A 34 -19.62 4.65 -2.13
CA GLN A 34 -20.63 4.73 -1.06
C GLN A 34 -22.00 5.18 -1.58
N LEU A 35 -22.04 5.90 -2.70
CA LEU A 35 -23.28 6.37 -3.33
C LEU A 35 -23.77 5.41 -4.42
N ILE A 36 -22.84 4.84 -5.19
CA ILE A 36 -23.10 3.98 -6.33
C ILE A 36 -22.31 2.68 -6.14
N SER A 37 -23.00 1.66 -5.64
CA SER A 37 -22.40 0.36 -5.42
C SER A 37 -21.83 -0.21 -6.71
N ASN A 38 -20.60 -0.68 -6.64
CA ASN A 38 -19.89 -1.35 -7.74
C ASN A 38 -19.76 -0.49 -9.01
N ASP A 39 -19.66 0.83 -8.84
CA ASP A 39 -19.28 1.77 -9.91
C ASP A 39 -17.91 1.37 -10.48
N LYS A 40 -17.92 0.83 -11.69
CA LYS A 40 -16.72 0.33 -12.37
C LYS A 40 -15.69 1.45 -12.60
N ASP A 41 -16.13 2.66 -12.92
CA ASP A 41 -15.22 3.78 -13.20
C ASP A 41 -14.52 4.22 -11.91
N ALA A 42 -15.23 4.22 -10.78
CA ALA A 42 -14.66 4.51 -9.46
C ALA A 42 -13.68 3.41 -9.00
N ILE A 43 -13.99 2.14 -9.25
CA ILE A 43 -13.07 1.02 -8.96
C ILE A 43 -11.81 1.11 -9.84
N ASP A 44 -11.95 1.29 -11.15
CA ASP A 44 -10.83 1.41 -12.08
C ASP A 44 -9.98 2.67 -11.77
N CYS A 45 -10.62 3.78 -11.38
CA CYS A 45 -9.96 4.97 -10.85
C CYS A 45 -9.08 4.63 -9.65
N MET A 46 -9.65 3.95 -8.66
CA MET A 46 -9.00 3.66 -7.39
C MET A 46 -7.83 2.71 -7.56
N LEU A 47 -8.00 1.63 -8.35
CA LEU A 47 -6.92 0.70 -8.71
C LEU A 47 -5.75 1.44 -9.36
N ASN A 48 -6.01 2.25 -10.39
CA ASN A 48 -4.95 3.01 -11.05
C ASN A 48 -4.24 4.00 -10.11
N THR A 49 -4.96 4.57 -9.16
CA THR A 49 -4.43 5.55 -8.21
C THR A 49 -3.54 4.88 -7.16
N LEU A 50 -3.97 3.75 -6.60
CA LEU A 50 -3.18 2.90 -5.70
C LEU A 50 -1.89 2.41 -6.37
N LEU A 51 -1.97 1.95 -7.62
CA LEU A 51 -0.80 1.48 -8.36
C LEU A 51 0.23 2.59 -8.60
N LYS A 52 -0.25 3.81 -8.89
CA LYS A 52 0.62 4.99 -9.02
C LYS A 52 1.28 5.32 -7.68
N LEU A 53 0.53 5.36 -6.59
CA LEU A 53 1.06 5.65 -5.26
C LEU A 53 2.13 4.63 -4.87
N ALA A 54 1.86 3.34 -5.09
CA ALA A 54 2.84 2.28 -4.89
C ALA A 54 4.13 2.53 -5.68
N GLY A 55 4.01 2.84 -6.98
CA GLY A 55 5.17 3.12 -7.82
C GLY A 55 5.98 4.33 -7.37
N ARG A 56 5.32 5.41 -6.92
CA ARG A 56 5.97 6.60 -6.38
C ARG A 56 6.71 6.32 -5.08
N ALA A 57 6.05 5.62 -4.15
CA ALA A 57 6.65 5.20 -2.88
C ALA A 57 7.83 4.24 -3.09
N GLN A 58 7.69 3.27 -4.00
CA GLN A 58 8.76 2.33 -4.36
C GLN A 58 9.99 3.03 -4.92
N ALA A 59 9.80 4.07 -5.74
CA ALA A 59 10.88 4.85 -6.32
C ALA A 59 11.68 5.66 -5.27
N LEU A 60 11.14 5.78 -4.05
CA LEU A 60 11.78 6.36 -2.88
C LEU A 60 12.16 5.32 -1.80
N ALA A 61 12.02 4.02 -2.08
CA ALA A 61 12.23 2.95 -1.12
C ALA A 61 11.36 3.06 0.15
N LEU A 62 10.18 3.67 0.04
CA LEU A 62 9.17 3.74 1.11
C LEU A 62 8.35 2.45 1.11
N GLU A 63 8.96 1.36 1.57
CA GLU A 63 8.42 0.00 1.47
C GLU A 63 7.07 -0.16 2.16
N ALA A 64 6.86 0.46 3.32
CA ALA A 64 5.60 0.39 4.06
C ALA A 64 4.42 0.95 3.25
N VAL A 65 4.59 2.13 2.62
CA VAL A 65 3.55 2.78 1.81
C VAL A 65 3.36 2.04 0.48
N SER A 66 4.46 1.62 -0.15
CA SER A 66 4.43 0.87 -1.41
C SER A 66 3.71 -0.47 -1.25
N GLY A 67 4.13 -1.27 -0.26
CA GLY A 67 3.57 -2.58 0.03
C GLY A 67 2.10 -2.48 0.41
N PHE A 68 1.73 -1.54 1.30
CA PHE A 68 0.34 -1.37 1.71
C PHE A 68 -0.58 -0.99 0.54
N SER A 69 -0.13 -0.07 -0.33
CA SER A 69 -0.86 0.29 -1.56
C SER A 69 -1.07 -0.91 -2.49
N LEU A 70 -0.04 -1.74 -2.68
CA LEU A 70 -0.13 -2.94 -3.52
C LEU A 70 -1.04 -4.03 -2.92
N HIS A 71 -1.06 -4.19 -1.60
CA HIS A 71 -1.96 -5.12 -0.93
C HIS A 71 -3.43 -4.72 -1.14
N ILE A 72 -3.76 -3.45 -0.90
CA ILE A 72 -5.13 -2.93 -1.12
C ILE A 72 -5.52 -3.09 -2.60
N HIS A 73 -4.62 -2.72 -3.53
CA HIS A 73 -4.84 -2.91 -4.96
C HIS A 73 -5.11 -4.38 -5.29
N SER A 74 -4.32 -5.31 -4.75
CA SER A 74 -4.48 -6.73 -5.02
C SER A 74 -5.84 -7.25 -4.55
N LEU A 75 -6.27 -6.89 -3.35
CA LEU A 75 -7.58 -7.26 -2.82
C LEU A 75 -8.73 -6.72 -3.68
N LEU A 76 -8.61 -5.47 -4.12
CA LEU A 76 -9.58 -4.84 -5.04
C LEU A 76 -9.55 -5.41 -6.46
N ASN A 77 -8.44 -6.02 -6.90
CA ASN A 77 -8.33 -6.54 -8.27
C ASN A 77 -8.70 -8.02 -8.39
N HIS A 78 -8.61 -8.80 -7.30
CA HIS A 78 -8.76 -10.26 -7.33
C HIS A 78 -10.13 -10.78 -6.88
N ALA A 79 -11.10 -9.92 -6.54
CA ALA A 79 -12.39 -10.48 -6.15
C ALA A 79 -13.19 -10.95 -7.37
N PRO A 80 -13.78 -12.15 -7.28
CA PRO A 80 -14.30 -12.89 -8.44
C PRO A 80 -15.49 -12.18 -9.08
N ASP A 81 -15.32 -11.78 -10.34
CA ASP A 81 -16.28 -11.22 -11.32
C ASP A 81 -17.16 -10.02 -10.92
N HIS A 82 -17.42 -9.82 -9.63
CA HIS A 82 -18.02 -8.64 -9.03
C HIS A 82 -17.54 -8.57 -7.56
N ILE A 83 -16.67 -7.62 -7.21
CA ILE A 83 -16.58 -7.23 -5.81
C ILE A 83 -17.96 -6.71 -5.44
N ASP A 84 -18.59 -7.29 -4.43
CA ASP A 84 -19.69 -6.63 -3.77
C ASP A 84 -19.12 -5.69 -2.72
N LEU A 85 -18.79 -4.45 -3.14
CA LEU A 85 -18.28 -3.42 -2.23
C LEU A 85 -19.45 -2.89 -1.40
N HIS A 86 -19.89 -3.70 -0.44
CA HIS A 86 -20.90 -3.32 0.53
C HIS A 86 -20.32 -2.35 1.58
N ALA A 87 -21.18 -1.75 2.39
CA ALA A 87 -20.80 -0.73 3.38
C ALA A 87 -19.59 -1.12 4.25
N GLN A 88 -19.56 -2.34 4.81
CA GLN A 88 -18.44 -2.77 5.68
C GLN A 88 -17.10 -2.91 4.93
N ALA A 89 -17.11 -3.25 3.63
CA ALA A 89 -15.89 -3.31 2.83
C ALA A 89 -15.38 -1.90 2.53
N LEU A 90 -16.28 -0.96 2.27
CA LEU A 90 -15.95 0.46 2.08
C LEU A 90 -15.45 1.11 3.37
N ASP A 91 -16.00 0.75 4.52
CA ASP A 91 -15.51 1.22 5.83
C ASP A 91 -14.12 0.67 6.12
N ALA A 92 -13.88 -0.63 5.90
CA ALA A 92 -12.54 -1.22 6.05
C ALA A 92 -11.51 -0.58 5.10
N LEU A 93 -11.93 -0.26 3.87
CA LEU A 93 -11.08 0.45 2.90
C LEU A 93 -10.79 1.90 3.33
N LYS A 94 -11.75 2.57 3.95
CA LYS A 94 -11.55 3.89 4.55
C LYS A 94 -10.51 3.87 5.67
N ASP A 95 -10.57 2.87 6.53
CA ASP A 95 -9.58 2.70 7.62
C ASP A 95 -8.18 2.48 7.03
N CYS A 96 -8.07 1.70 5.94
CA CYS A 96 -6.81 1.58 5.20
C CYS A 96 -6.29 2.93 4.69
N PHE A 97 -7.14 3.76 4.08
CA PHE A 97 -6.72 5.09 3.59
C PHE A 97 -6.36 6.05 4.73
N THR A 98 -7.05 5.95 5.87
CA THR A 98 -6.72 6.73 7.08
C THR A 98 -5.31 6.39 7.58
N LEU A 99 -4.98 5.10 7.68
CA LEU A 99 -3.63 4.68 8.04
C LEU A 99 -2.60 5.12 6.99
N MET A 100 -2.93 5.05 5.71
CA MET A 100 -2.04 5.49 4.63
C MET A 100 -1.73 6.99 4.73
N ALA A 101 -2.71 7.83 5.07
CA ALA A 101 -2.51 9.25 5.33
C ALA A 101 -1.48 9.46 6.45
N TRP A 102 -1.66 8.76 7.59
CA TRP A 102 -0.72 8.83 8.71
C TRP A 102 0.67 8.35 8.35
N GLN A 103 0.80 7.28 7.56
CA GLN A 103 2.11 6.80 7.13
C GLN A 103 2.84 7.83 6.27
N ILE A 104 2.15 8.48 5.34
CA ILE A 104 2.73 9.54 4.49
C ILE A 104 3.16 10.74 5.35
N GLU A 105 2.34 11.15 6.32
CA GLU A 105 2.63 12.27 7.24
C GLU A 105 3.81 11.97 8.17
N LEU A 106 3.94 10.72 8.64
CA LEU A 106 4.93 10.32 9.65
C LEU A 106 6.26 9.84 9.09
N VAL A 107 6.43 9.77 7.75
CA VAL A 107 7.74 9.45 7.18
C VAL A 107 8.76 10.51 7.59
N ASP A 108 9.85 10.08 8.21
CA ASP A 108 10.95 11.00 8.53
C ASP A 108 11.56 11.56 7.24
N GLN A 109 11.43 12.88 7.08
CA GLN A 109 11.89 13.61 5.89
C GLN A 109 13.40 13.55 5.64
N ASN A 110 14.22 13.15 6.62
CA ASN A 110 15.68 13.10 6.48
C ASN A 110 16.19 11.70 6.14
N THR A 111 15.47 10.67 6.57
CA THR A 111 15.91 9.27 6.54
C THR A 111 14.99 8.38 5.72
N GLY A 112 13.76 8.82 5.43
CA GLY A 112 12.72 8.02 4.81
C GLY A 112 12.16 6.92 5.71
N GLN A 113 12.55 6.91 6.99
CA GLN A 113 12.11 5.89 7.93
C GLN A 113 10.71 6.20 8.46
N LEU A 114 9.90 5.15 8.53
CA LEU A 114 8.63 5.16 9.23
C LEU A 114 8.81 4.31 10.49
N SER A 115 8.70 4.93 11.66
CA SER A 115 8.82 4.24 12.96
C SER A 115 7.47 3.68 13.41
N LEU A 116 6.82 2.92 12.53
CA LEU A 116 5.61 2.16 12.83
C LEU A 116 5.90 0.68 12.60
N ASP A 117 5.41 -0.18 13.48
CA ASP A 117 5.36 -1.60 13.19
C ASP A 117 4.27 -1.92 12.15
N ASP A 118 4.31 -3.12 11.59
CA ASP A 118 3.40 -3.58 10.53
C ASP A 118 2.10 -4.20 11.07
N SER A 119 1.86 -4.20 12.39
CA SER A 119 0.72 -4.90 12.98
C SER A 119 -0.62 -4.27 12.62
N GLU A 120 -0.67 -2.93 12.57
CA GLU A 120 -1.87 -2.20 12.19
C GLU A 120 -2.16 -2.37 10.69
N GLN A 121 -1.14 -2.28 9.84
CA GLN A 121 -1.29 -2.56 8.40
C GLN A 121 -1.86 -3.98 8.19
N THR A 122 -1.26 -4.97 8.85
CA THR A 122 -1.67 -6.37 8.73
C THR A 122 -3.12 -6.55 9.15
N SER A 123 -3.51 -5.98 10.28
CA SER A 123 -4.87 -6.06 10.81
C SER A 123 -5.90 -5.44 9.87
N LEU A 124 -5.59 -4.28 9.27
CA LEU A 124 -6.47 -3.61 8.31
C LEU A 124 -6.58 -4.37 6.99
N ILE A 125 -5.48 -4.93 6.49
CA ILE A 125 -5.50 -5.80 5.30
C ILE A 125 -6.34 -7.06 5.54
N GLU A 126 -6.19 -7.71 6.69
CA GLU A 126 -6.99 -8.88 7.06
C GLU A 126 -8.48 -8.54 7.19
N ALA A 127 -8.80 -7.41 7.84
CA ALA A 127 -10.17 -6.92 7.96
C ALA A 127 -10.77 -6.65 6.57
N PHE A 128 -10.06 -5.96 5.69
CA PHE A 128 -10.55 -5.68 4.35
C PHE A 128 -10.68 -6.95 3.51
N ALA A 129 -9.68 -7.84 3.56
CA ALA A 129 -9.69 -9.13 2.87
C ALA A 129 -10.89 -10.00 3.29
N PHE A 130 -11.23 -10.00 4.57
CA PHE A 130 -12.41 -10.69 5.08
C PHE A 130 -13.70 -10.15 4.45
N GLN A 131 -13.83 -8.82 4.35
CA GLN A 131 -15.03 -8.19 3.77
C GLN A 131 -15.17 -8.47 2.26
N VAL A 132 -14.06 -8.57 1.52
CA VAL A 132 -14.09 -8.88 0.08
C VAL A 132 -14.05 -10.39 -0.22
N GLY A 133 -14.26 -11.25 0.78
CA GLY A 133 -14.32 -12.70 0.62
C GLY A 133 -12.98 -13.38 0.32
N GLN A 134 -11.86 -12.72 0.64
CA GLN A 134 -10.49 -13.18 0.38
C GLN A 134 -9.72 -13.52 1.67
N SER A 135 -10.37 -14.14 2.65
CA SER A 135 -9.82 -14.47 3.99
C SER A 135 -8.58 -15.38 4.01
N GLN A 136 -7.98 -15.70 2.87
CA GLN A 136 -6.71 -16.43 2.72
C GLN A 136 -5.68 -15.61 1.91
N PHE A 137 -5.61 -14.30 2.13
CA PHE A 137 -4.63 -13.46 1.46
C PHE A 137 -3.20 -13.84 1.88
N GLN A 138 -2.41 -14.36 0.95
CA GLN A 138 -0.97 -14.50 1.13
C GLN A 138 -0.32 -13.17 0.71
N PRO A 139 0.50 -12.53 1.57
CA PRO A 139 1.27 -11.37 1.13
C PRO A 139 2.16 -11.76 -0.05
N PRO A 140 2.35 -10.88 -1.06
CA PRO A 140 3.34 -11.10 -2.09
C PRO A 140 4.68 -11.25 -1.38
N LEU A 141 5.27 -12.44 -1.53
CA LEU A 141 6.53 -12.83 -0.90
C LEU A 141 7.54 -11.70 -1.03
N SER A 142 7.79 -10.97 0.06
CA SER A 142 8.93 -10.09 0.20
C SER A 142 10.15 -10.96 -0.12
N THR A 143 10.92 -10.57 -1.13
CA THR A 143 12.13 -11.30 -1.56
C THR A 143 13.05 -11.47 -0.36
N ARG A 144 12.96 -12.63 0.28
CA ARG A 144 13.75 -13.00 1.43
C ARG A 144 15.21 -12.97 0.99
N SER A 145 15.96 -12.09 1.65
CA SER A 145 17.42 -11.97 1.60
C SER A 145 18.07 -13.31 1.27
N LEU A 146 18.88 -13.35 0.21
CA LEU A 146 19.75 -14.47 -0.12
C LEU A 146 20.58 -14.82 1.11
N SER A 147 20.26 -15.93 1.78
CA SER A 147 21.08 -16.48 2.84
C SER A 147 22.38 -16.99 2.21
N LEU A 148 23.46 -16.24 2.39
CA LEU A 148 24.83 -16.71 2.18
C LEU A 148 25.03 -17.95 3.06
N THR A 149 25.22 -19.11 2.42
CA THR A 149 25.61 -20.34 3.09
C THR A 149 27.02 -20.18 3.68
N PRO A 150 27.26 -20.55 4.95
CA PRO A 150 28.61 -20.62 5.47
C PRO A 150 29.35 -21.81 4.88
N TYR A 151 30.53 -21.52 4.33
CA TYR A 151 31.52 -22.48 3.83
C TYR A 151 31.95 -23.41 4.98
N SER A 152 31.69 -24.71 4.85
CA SER A 152 32.20 -25.72 5.77
C SER A 152 33.66 -26.02 5.44
N GLU A 153 34.58 -25.52 6.26
CA GLU A 153 35.93 -26.06 6.35
C GLU A 153 35.85 -27.51 6.83
N ARG A 154 36.22 -28.46 5.97
CA ARG A 154 36.59 -29.82 6.39
C ARG A 154 38.11 -29.91 6.39
N GLN A 155 38.68 -29.92 7.59
CA GLN A 155 40.02 -30.44 7.85
C GLN A 155 39.98 -31.97 7.77
N ALA A 156 40.87 -32.54 6.97
CA ALA A 156 41.53 -33.83 7.18
C ALA A 156 42.84 -33.82 6.39
#